data_AF-A0A7S2PGF6-F1
#
_entry.id   AF-A0A7S2PGF6-F1
#
_cell.length_a   1.000
_cell.length_b   1.000
_cell.length_c   1.000
_cell.angle_alpha   90.00
_cell.angle_beta   90.00
_cell.angle_gamma   90.00
#
_symmetry.space_group_name_H-M   'P 1'
#
loop_
_entity.id
_entity.type
_entity.pdbx_description
1 polymer ?
#
loop_
_entity_poly.entity_id
_entity_poly.type
_entity_poly.pdbx_seq_one_letter_code
_entity_poly.pdbx_strand_id
1 'polypeptide(L)'
;MNRLLSITTILIISLCWLATVSSASIETLQREHADASYLSLDPTDNDGPGGISSIHQRIMKEDRTSWEEFLSQRTSRRERGHVKVEYAAGKHPYERMMEGEVLDITQQLFDDNEQRRTQRNPQSSFITDEDYVPLRLRFDTHLLDAYKESYPQHVSYLRNVLLPSLRNFWATTLNIVPTQQIDVPLGGICNREVKSISGFDLLDFLEYDTTISARAAVPVTNMNNDVNVNMEGGQPKSITYGNTDLVIIVLPVEGTVYCPASNGLDQLKTLAFATNCQHDQLDRPTVGYTGICFGPMDPSDRTSKTHHRRLTTVAHEFTHILGMNSYDLPYFYNPKTGKPRTARDQYNKPPQENVLCVNGKRQTVEQASSDTIMRVTTANGYIAYEVVTETVRQVARN
;
A
#
# COMPACT_ATOMS: atom_id res chain seq x y z
N MET A 1 -13.31 -25.62 -7.14
CA MET A 1 -14.07 -24.89 -8.18
C MET A 1 -13.55 -23.46 -8.17
N ASN A 2 -12.68 -23.18 -9.14
CA ASN A 2 -11.82 -22.01 -9.21
C ASN A 2 -12.59 -20.80 -9.71
N ARG A 3 -12.53 -19.70 -8.97
CA ARG A 3 -12.74 -18.33 -9.48
C ARG A 3 -11.61 -17.45 -8.98
N LEU A 4 -10.39 -17.73 -9.47
CA LEU A 4 -9.33 -16.73 -9.49
C LEU A 4 -9.68 -15.81 -10.67
N LEU A 5 -10.35 -14.70 -10.36
CA LEU A 5 -10.50 -13.60 -11.30
C LEU A 5 -9.10 -13.03 -11.55
N SER A 6 -8.68 -13.15 -12.79
CA SER A 6 -7.45 -12.64 -13.40
C SER A 6 -7.24 -11.15 -13.02
N ILE A 7 -6.40 -10.89 -12.00
CA ILE A 7 -5.77 -9.58 -11.76
C ILE A 7 -4.56 -9.51 -12.70
N THR A 8 -4.82 -9.54 -14.01
CA THR A 8 -3.77 -9.51 -15.05
C THR A 8 -3.88 -8.28 -15.94
N THR A 9 -4.71 -7.31 -15.56
CA THR A 9 -4.79 -6.04 -16.26
C THR A 9 -3.71 -5.11 -15.70
N ILE A 10 -2.62 -5.04 -16.47
CA ILE A 10 -1.50 -4.10 -16.44
C ILE A 10 -1.68 -2.96 -15.41
N LEU A 11 -1.13 -3.16 -14.21
CA LEU A 11 -0.77 -2.05 -13.34
C LEU A 11 0.43 -1.35 -13.98
N ILE A 12 0.18 -0.30 -14.76
CA ILE A 12 1.24 0.61 -15.21
C ILE A 12 1.70 1.36 -13.96
N ILE A 13 2.80 0.90 -13.35
CA ILE A 13 3.37 1.53 -12.18
C ILE A 13 4.13 2.78 -12.63
N SER A 14 3.69 3.94 -12.15
CA SER A 14 4.38 5.20 -12.36
C SER A 14 5.68 5.22 -11.56
N LEU A 15 6.79 4.91 -12.23
CA LEU A 15 8.13 5.04 -11.67
C LEU A 15 8.67 6.46 -11.91
N CYS A 16 9.16 7.02 -10.80
CA CYS A 16 9.77 8.34 -10.58
C CYS A 16 8.84 9.51 -10.23
N TRP A 17 8.76 9.82 -8.93
CA TRP A 17 8.43 11.14 -8.43
C TRP A 17 9.31 11.46 -7.22
N LEU A 18 10.27 12.37 -7.40
CA LEU A 18 10.79 13.33 -6.41
C LEU A 18 11.42 14.52 -7.19
N ALA A 19 10.82 15.70 -7.02
CA ALA A 19 11.30 17.06 -7.31
C ALA A 19 11.52 17.59 -8.76
N THR A 20 10.82 18.70 -9.02
CA THR A 20 11.03 19.84 -9.97
C THR A 20 10.44 19.82 -11.40
N VAL A 21 9.59 20.84 -11.61
CA VAL A 21 8.69 21.11 -12.74
C VAL A 21 9.46 21.77 -13.91
N SER A 22 9.37 21.25 -15.13
CA SER A 22 8.92 22.07 -16.26
C SER A 22 7.96 21.32 -17.19
N SER A 23 7.04 22.09 -17.79
CA SER A 23 5.87 21.66 -18.55
C SER A 23 6.08 21.78 -20.06
N ALA A 24 6.12 20.64 -20.77
CA ALA A 24 5.67 20.52 -22.16
C ALA A 24 5.68 19.02 -22.53
N SER A 25 4.59 18.52 -23.13
CA SER A 25 4.46 17.18 -23.75
C SER A 25 4.01 15.99 -22.87
N ILE A 26 2.92 16.16 -22.10
CA ILE A 26 2.22 15.07 -21.38
C ILE A 26 0.73 15.12 -21.73
N GLU A 27 0.37 15.01 -23.02
CA GLU A 27 -1.03 15.11 -23.47
C GLU A 27 -1.61 13.76 -23.93
N THR A 28 -0.85 12.67 -23.86
CA THR A 28 -1.22 11.40 -24.52
C THR A 28 -1.16 10.16 -23.62
N LEU A 29 -0.50 10.24 -22.45
CA LEU A 29 -0.34 9.12 -21.48
C LEU A 29 -1.61 8.80 -20.66
N GLN A 30 -2.58 9.71 -20.57
CA GLN A 30 -3.75 9.56 -19.69
C GLN A 30 -4.94 8.83 -20.31
N ARG A 31 -4.88 8.50 -21.60
CA ARG A 31 -5.95 7.75 -22.27
C ARG A 31 -6.01 6.27 -21.87
N GLU A 32 -4.90 5.66 -21.43
CA GLU A 32 -4.84 4.21 -21.16
C GLU A 32 -5.05 3.81 -19.68
N HIS A 33 -4.88 4.73 -18.72
CA HIS A 33 -5.16 4.43 -17.31
C HIS A 33 -6.65 4.18 -17.02
N ALA A 34 -7.54 4.63 -17.90
CA ALA A 34 -8.98 4.34 -17.86
C ALA A 34 -9.33 2.91 -18.35
N ASP A 35 -8.50 2.33 -19.23
CA ASP A 35 -8.78 1.01 -19.82
C ASP A 35 -8.27 -0.14 -18.95
N ALA A 36 -7.24 0.07 -18.11
CA ALA A 36 -6.74 -0.95 -17.18
C ALA A 36 -7.71 -1.24 -16.01
N SER A 37 -8.68 -0.35 -15.77
CA SER A 37 -9.80 -0.57 -14.83
C SER A 37 -10.98 -1.30 -15.48
N TYR A 38 -10.91 -1.57 -16.78
CA TYR A 38 -11.98 -2.18 -17.57
C TYR A 38 -11.75 -3.69 -17.73
N LEU A 39 -11.86 -4.44 -16.62
CA LEU A 39 -12.10 -5.87 -16.73
C LEU A 39 -13.56 -6.09 -17.15
N SER A 40 -13.72 -6.40 -18.44
CA SER A 40 -14.82 -7.13 -19.08
C SER A 40 -16.10 -7.29 -18.26
N LEU A 41 -17.03 -6.35 -18.45
CA LEU A 41 -18.45 -6.66 -18.35
C LEU A 41 -18.97 -6.72 -19.79
N ASP A 42 -19.54 -7.89 -20.10
CA ASP A 42 -20.23 -8.23 -21.33
C ASP A 42 -21.11 -7.06 -21.83
N PRO A 43 -20.95 -6.55 -23.06
CA PRO A 43 -21.69 -5.40 -23.57
C PRO A 43 -23.11 -5.75 -24.04
N THR A 44 -23.68 -6.87 -23.58
CA THR A 44 -25.01 -7.32 -23.97
C THR A 44 -26.08 -6.94 -22.94
N ASP A 45 -26.18 -5.65 -22.60
CA ASP A 45 -27.45 -5.10 -22.12
C ASP A 45 -27.69 -3.73 -22.77
N ASN A 46 -28.62 -3.76 -23.71
CA ASN A 46 -29.10 -2.62 -24.48
C ASN A 46 -29.86 -1.66 -23.57
N ASP A 47 -29.43 -0.39 -23.52
CA ASP A 47 -30.34 0.72 -23.26
C ASP A 47 -29.90 1.97 -24.06
N GLY A 48 -30.62 2.22 -25.15
CA GLY A 48 -31.05 3.58 -25.55
C GLY A 48 -30.05 4.54 -26.22
N PRO A 49 -30.44 5.25 -27.30
CA PRO A 49 -29.56 6.14 -28.02
C PRO A 49 -29.58 7.56 -27.42
N GLY A 50 -28.50 7.94 -26.74
CA GLY A 50 -28.24 9.33 -26.35
C GLY A 50 -26.73 9.56 -26.22
N GLY A 51 -26.17 10.39 -27.08
CA GLY A 51 -24.73 10.51 -27.31
C GLY A 51 -23.89 10.88 -26.08
N ILE A 52 -23.08 9.93 -25.60
CA ILE A 52 -22.09 10.09 -24.52
C ILE A 52 -20.71 10.56 -25.06
N SER A 53 -20.55 10.64 -26.39
CA SER A 53 -19.26 10.83 -27.06
C SER A 53 -18.58 12.19 -26.78
N SER A 54 -19.31 13.28 -26.53
CA SER A 54 -18.70 14.62 -26.36
C SER A 54 -18.44 15.04 -24.90
N ILE A 55 -19.09 14.42 -23.92
CA ILE A 55 -18.85 14.68 -22.48
C ILE A 55 -17.61 13.89 -22.01
N HIS A 56 -17.36 12.71 -22.59
CA HIS A 56 -16.22 11.85 -22.25
C HIS A 56 -14.84 12.45 -22.59
N GLN A 57 -14.74 13.35 -23.57
CA GLN A 57 -13.47 14.00 -23.94
C GLN A 57 -13.15 15.25 -23.12
N ARG A 58 -14.10 15.80 -22.35
CA ARG A 58 -13.91 17.02 -21.54
C ARG A 58 -13.47 16.77 -20.11
N ILE A 59 -13.63 15.54 -19.63
CA ILE A 59 -13.41 15.17 -18.23
C ILE A 59 -11.92 15.05 -17.88
N MET A 60 -10.95 15.14 -18.79
CA MET A 60 -9.52 14.84 -18.48
C MET A 60 -8.59 16.05 -18.43
N LYS A 61 -9.08 17.25 -18.09
CA LYS A 61 -8.19 18.40 -17.83
C LYS A 61 -8.00 18.57 -16.32
N GLU A 62 -7.12 17.73 -15.80
CA GLU A 62 -6.76 17.63 -14.39
C GLU A 62 -6.22 18.95 -13.81
N ASP A 63 -6.51 19.19 -12.52
CA ASP A 63 -5.71 20.09 -11.68
C ASP A 63 -4.38 19.38 -11.32
N ARG A 64 -3.55 19.23 -12.35
CA ARG A 64 -2.27 18.49 -12.38
C ARG A 64 -1.35 18.91 -11.24
N THR A 65 -1.38 20.18 -10.87
CA THR A 65 -0.52 20.77 -9.85
C THR A 65 -0.74 20.17 -8.47
N SER A 66 -1.98 19.95 -8.05
CA SER A 66 -2.30 19.41 -6.72
C SER A 66 -1.83 17.96 -6.53
N TRP A 67 -1.97 17.14 -7.58
CA TRP A 67 -1.61 15.73 -7.53
C TRP A 67 -0.10 15.51 -7.73
N GLU A 68 0.53 16.28 -8.63
CA GLU A 68 1.99 16.30 -8.77
C GLU A 68 2.66 16.77 -7.45
N GLU A 69 2.07 17.77 -6.79
CA GLU A 69 2.50 18.23 -5.46
C GLU A 69 2.33 17.13 -4.41
N PHE A 70 1.16 16.48 -4.32
CA PHE A 70 0.92 15.34 -3.43
C PHE A 70 1.95 14.21 -3.61
N LEU A 71 2.17 13.78 -4.87
CA LEU A 71 3.13 12.73 -5.19
C LEU A 71 4.57 13.16 -4.89
N SER A 72 4.90 14.45 -5.07
CA SER A 72 6.22 14.99 -4.75
C SER A 72 6.48 15.15 -3.25
N GLN A 73 5.43 15.32 -2.45
CA GLN A 73 5.48 15.40 -0.99
C GLN A 73 5.60 14.02 -0.33
N ARG A 74 5.42 12.93 -1.09
CA ARG A 74 5.61 11.57 -0.55
C ARG A 74 7.05 11.42 -0.07
N THR A 75 7.19 11.11 1.19
CA THR A 75 8.47 10.76 1.78
C THR A 75 9.08 9.59 1.02
N SER A 76 10.38 9.69 0.77
CA SER A 76 11.13 8.56 0.25
C SER A 76 11.03 7.41 1.25
N ARG A 77 11.15 6.16 0.79
CA ARG A 77 11.15 5.00 1.71
C ARG A 77 12.17 5.14 2.85
N ARG A 78 13.29 5.82 2.60
CA ARG A 78 14.35 6.14 3.58
C ARG A 78 13.87 6.96 4.77
N GLU A 79 12.86 7.77 4.56
CA GLU A 79 12.27 8.65 5.56
C GLU A 79 11.08 8.00 6.25
N ARG A 80 10.72 6.75 5.91
CA ARG A 80 9.63 5.99 6.54
C ARG A 80 10.15 5.12 7.68
N GLY A 81 9.30 4.90 8.67
CA GLY A 81 9.69 4.25 9.91
C GLY A 81 9.86 2.75 9.68
N HIS A 82 11.04 2.21 10.02
CA HIS A 82 11.18 0.78 10.26
C HIS A 82 10.89 0.49 11.72
N VAL A 83 9.90 -0.36 11.95
CA VAL A 83 9.54 -0.81 13.30
C VAL A 83 9.80 -2.30 13.37
N LYS A 84 10.41 -2.76 14.45
CA LYS A 84 10.59 -4.19 14.66
C LYS A 84 9.23 -4.80 14.99
N VAL A 85 8.82 -5.81 14.22
CA VAL A 85 7.54 -6.51 14.39
C VAL A 85 7.78 -7.96 14.79
N GLU A 86 6.98 -8.44 15.74
CA GLU A 86 6.98 -9.84 16.19
C GLU A 86 5.98 -10.66 15.39
N TYR A 87 6.34 -11.89 15.04
CA TYR A 87 5.49 -12.78 14.22
C TYR A 87 4.83 -13.87 15.04
N ALA A 88 3.59 -14.23 14.68
CA ALA A 88 2.80 -15.17 15.47
C ALA A 88 3.41 -16.57 15.50
N ALA A 89 4.08 -16.97 14.42
CA ALA A 89 4.85 -18.21 14.33
C ALA A 89 6.29 -18.08 14.88
N GLY A 90 6.59 -17.03 15.65
CA GLY A 90 7.92 -16.73 16.19
C GLY A 90 8.71 -15.75 15.31
N LYS A 91 9.80 -16.21 14.71
CA LYS A 91 10.58 -15.41 13.75
C LYS A 91 9.94 -15.48 12.37
N HIS A 92 9.96 -14.38 11.63
CA HIS A 92 9.57 -14.42 10.21
C HIS A 92 10.40 -15.49 9.50
N PRO A 93 9.87 -16.16 8.47
CA PRO A 93 10.67 -17.03 7.61
C PRO A 93 12.02 -16.43 7.22
N TYR A 94 12.05 -15.15 6.84
CA TYR A 94 13.30 -14.47 6.47
C TYR A 94 14.27 -14.29 7.65
N GLU A 95 13.78 -14.02 8.85
CA GLU A 95 14.63 -13.95 10.05
C GLU A 95 15.26 -15.32 10.35
N ARG A 96 14.48 -16.42 10.23
CA ARG A 96 14.99 -17.78 10.40
C ARG A 96 16.08 -18.12 9.38
N MET A 97 15.92 -17.69 8.13
CA MET A 97 16.90 -17.91 7.07
C MET A 97 18.22 -17.17 7.32
N MET A 98 18.16 -15.93 7.79
CA MET A 98 19.36 -15.14 8.11
C MET A 98 20.18 -15.76 9.24
N GLU A 99 19.53 -16.35 10.23
CA GLU A 99 20.22 -17.03 11.35
C GLU A 99 20.88 -18.34 10.92
N GLY A 100 20.33 -19.01 9.89
CA GLY A 100 20.92 -20.19 9.29
C GLY A 100 22.23 -19.92 8.53
N GLU A 101 22.44 -18.71 8.01
CA GLU A 101 23.68 -18.34 7.31
C GLU A 101 24.83 -17.92 8.24
N VAL A 102 24.55 -17.52 9.48
CA VAL A 102 25.57 -16.99 10.41
C VAL A 102 26.38 -18.10 11.10
N LEU A 103 25.99 -19.37 11.00
CA LEU A 103 26.65 -20.48 11.69
C LEU A 103 27.80 -21.16 10.92
N ASP A 104 28.21 -20.72 9.73
CA ASP A 104 29.25 -21.43 8.95
C ASP A 104 30.39 -20.57 8.37
N ILE A 105 30.50 -19.28 8.71
CA ILE A 105 31.52 -18.37 8.09
C ILE A 105 32.78 -18.16 8.95
N THR A 106 32.86 -18.65 10.20
CA THR A 106 34.08 -18.50 11.03
C THR A 106 34.99 -19.72 11.15
N GLN A 107 34.73 -20.83 10.44
CA GLN A 107 35.55 -22.04 10.56
C GLN A 107 35.86 -22.77 9.24
N GLN A 108 35.97 -22.06 8.10
CA GLN A 108 36.26 -22.71 6.80
C GLN A 108 37.27 -21.95 5.93
N LEU A 109 38.34 -21.43 6.54
CA LEU A 109 39.52 -20.92 5.83
C LEU A 109 40.81 -21.70 6.14
N PHE A 110 40.69 -22.95 6.59
CA PHE A 110 41.84 -23.86 6.66
C PHE A 110 41.46 -25.23 6.10
N ASP A 111 42.25 -25.64 5.10
CA ASP A 111 42.41 -26.97 4.50
C ASP A 111 41.48 -27.39 3.34
N ASP A 112 42.02 -27.15 2.14
CA ASP A 112 42.20 -28.10 1.03
C ASP A 112 41.02 -28.91 0.47
N ASN A 113 40.65 -28.50 -0.74
CA ASN A 113 40.72 -29.27 -1.99
C ASN A 113 39.81 -30.52 -2.17
N GLU A 114 39.04 -30.45 -3.26
CA GLU A 114 38.47 -31.54 -4.06
C GLU A 114 38.36 -32.94 -3.41
N GLN A 115 37.21 -33.22 -2.78
CA GLN A 115 36.44 -34.46 -2.95
C GLN A 115 35.43 -34.58 -1.80
N ARG A 116 34.21 -34.06 -2.03
CA ARG A 116 32.93 -34.70 -1.65
C ARG A 116 31.78 -33.75 -1.98
N ARG A 117 31.35 -33.84 -3.25
CA ARG A 117 29.91 -33.80 -3.55
C ARG A 117 29.27 -34.98 -2.82
N THR A 118 28.88 -34.80 -1.57
CA THR A 118 27.92 -35.67 -0.89
C THR A 118 27.15 -34.82 0.11
N GLN A 119 25.85 -34.70 -0.18
CA GLN A 119 24.81 -34.26 0.75
C GLN A 119 25.07 -32.92 1.45
N ARG A 120 24.83 -31.82 0.72
CA ARG A 120 24.08 -30.75 1.37
C ARG A 120 22.76 -31.40 1.80
N ASN A 121 22.60 -31.68 3.08
CA ASN A 121 21.26 -31.78 3.64
C ASN A 121 20.60 -30.44 3.30
N PRO A 122 19.60 -30.39 2.40
CA PRO A 122 18.82 -29.17 2.25
C PRO A 122 18.28 -28.85 3.65
N GLN A 123 18.54 -27.65 4.17
CA GLN A 123 17.87 -27.20 5.38
C GLN A 123 16.37 -27.41 5.18
N SER A 124 15.82 -28.36 5.93
CA SER A 124 14.52 -28.96 5.68
C SER A 124 13.36 -28.19 6.29
N SER A 125 13.56 -26.94 6.71
CA SER A 125 12.46 -26.04 7.07
C SER A 125 12.27 -25.03 5.95
N PHE A 126 11.93 -25.54 4.77
CA PHE A 126 11.25 -24.73 3.77
C PHE A 126 9.96 -24.21 4.40
N ILE A 127 9.58 -22.99 4.02
CA ILE A 127 8.26 -22.44 4.32
C ILE A 127 7.24 -23.48 3.86
N THR A 128 6.54 -24.10 4.79
CA THR A 128 5.37 -24.88 4.44
C THR A 128 4.28 -23.87 4.11
N ASP A 129 3.48 -24.13 3.07
CA ASP A 129 2.30 -23.30 2.75
C ASP A 129 1.36 -23.12 3.96
N GLU A 130 1.51 -23.98 4.97
CA GLU A 130 0.84 -23.96 6.27
C GLU A 130 1.14 -22.71 7.13
N ASP A 131 2.27 -22.01 6.93
CA ASP A 131 2.61 -20.79 7.68
C ASP A 131 1.87 -19.54 7.16
N TYR A 132 1.29 -19.62 5.95
CA TYR A 132 0.58 -18.51 5.32
C TYR A 132 -0.90 -18.52 5.69
N VAL A 133 -1.39 -17.40 6.21
CA VAL A 133 -2.81 -17.22 6.57
C VAL A 133 -3.42 -16.03 5.84
N PRO A 134 -4.76 -15.98 5.68
CA PRO A 134 -5.45 -14.81 5.15
C PRO A 134 -5.04 -13.51 5.85
N LEU A 135 -4.81 -12.44 5.07
CA LEU A 135 -4.40 -11.13 5.57
C LEU A 135 -5.42 -10.55 6.58
N ARG A 136 -4.98 -10.26 7.81
CA ARG A 136 -5.81 -9.60 8.83
C ARG A 136 -5.59 -8.09 8.80
N LEU A 137 -6.53 -7.42 8.12
CA LEU A 137 -6.54 -5.97 7.94
C LEU A 137 -7.37 -5.28 9.02
N ARG A 138 -6.81 -4.21 9.59
CA ARG A 138 -7.50 -3.30 10.51
C ARG A 138 -7.68 -1.93 9.87
N PHE A 139 -8.92 -1.49 9.79
CA PHE A 139 -9.23 -0.09 9.54
C PHE A 139 -9.30 0.66 10.85
N ASP A 140 -8.41 1.61 10.99
CA ASP A 140 -8.56 2.64 11.98
C ASP A 140 -9.37 3.79 11.38
N THR A 141 -10.55 4.03 11.94
CA THR A 141 -11.51 5.01 11.44
C THR A 141 -11.88 6.07 12.46
N HIS A 142 -11.18 6.15 13.60
CA HIS A 142 -11.56 7.07 14.68
C HIS A 142 -11.52 8.54 14.21
N LEU A 143 -10.55 8.91 13.37
CA LEU A 143 -10.46 10.27 12.80
C LEU A 143 -11.67 10.66 11.94
N LEU A 144 -12.45 9.69 11.43
CA LEU A 144 -13.72 9.99 10.75
C LEU A 144 -14.79 10.55 11.68
N ASP A 145 -14.62 10.46 13.00
CA ASP A 145 -15.53 11.10 13.96
C ASP A 145 -15.54 12.63 13.81
N ALA A 146 -14.48 13.23 13.26
CA ALA A 146 -14.46 14.64 12.84
C ALA A 146 -15.61 15.01 11.87
N TYR A 147 -16.10 14.05 11.09
CA TYR A 147 -17.16 14.25 10.10
C TYR A 147 -18.47 13.55 10.43
N LYS A 148 -18.62 12.98 11.64
CA LYS A 148 -19.82 12.24 12.01
C LYS A 148 -21.07 13.11 12.02
N GLU A 149 -20.94 14.39 12.37
CA GLU A 149 -22.05 15.35 12.41
C GLU A 149 -22.34 15.98 11.03
N SER A 150 -21.28 16.33 10.28
CA SER A 150 -21.40 17.01 8.98
C SER A 150 -21.71 16.06 7.82
N TYR A 151 -21.23 14.82 7.87
CA TYR A 151 -21.40 13.81 6.82
C TYR A 151 -21.77 12.42 7.39
N PRO A 152 -22.86 12.30 8.19
CA PRO A 152 -23.20 11.07 8.89
C PRO A 152 -23.42 9.87 7.96
N GLN A 153 -24.01 10.09 6.78
CA GLN A 153 -24.28 9.03 5.81
C GLN A 153 -23.00 8.50 5.15
N HIS A 154 -22.04 9.38 4.84
CA HIS A 154 -20.75 8.99 4.28
C HIS A 154 -19.91 8.22 5.29
N VAL A 155 -19.79 8.74 6.52
CA VAL A 155 -19.07 8.05 7.60
C VAL A 155 -19.67 6.68 7.86
N SER A 156 -21.01 6.57 7.91
CA SER A 156 -21.71 5.31 8.06
C SER A 156 -21.46 4.36 6.86
N TYR A 157 -21.50 4.86 5.63
CA TYR A 157 -21.22 4.06 4.44
C TYR A 157 -19.80 3.48 4.44
N LEU A 158 -18.80 4.30 4.77
CA LEU A 158 -17.42 3.85 4.84
C LEU A 158 -17.24 2.76 5.89
N ARG A 159 -17.66 3.03 7.13
CA ARG A 159 -17.47 2.12 8.27
C ARG A 159 -18.22 0.81 8.10
N ASN A 160 -19.44 0.86 7.58
CA ASN A 160 -20.36 -0.29 7.63
C ASN A 160 -20.48 -1.03 6.28
N VAL A 161 -20.05 -0.44 5.17
CA VAL A 161 -20.22 -1.04 3.83
C VAL A 161 -18.92 -1.09 3.06
N LEU A 162 -18.30 0.04 2.74
CA LEU A 162 -17.15 0.06 1.84
C LEU A 162 -15.92 -0.63 2.45
N LEU A 163 -15.53 -0.22 3.65
CA LEU A 163 -14.33 -0.76 4.31
C LEU A 163 -14.49 -2.25 4.66
N PRO A 164 -15.62 -2.74 5.22
CA PRO A 164 -15.83 -4.17 5.40
C PRO A 164 -15.72 -4.98 4.11
N SER A 165 -16.31 -4.51 2.99
CA SER A 165 -16.17 -5.16 1.68
C SER A 165 -14.70 -5.23 1.23
N LEU A 166 -13.95 -4.14 1.44
CA LEU A 166 -12.55 -4.06 1.06
C LEU A 166 -11.64 -4.97 1.91
N ARG A 167 -11.89 -5.06 3.22
CA ARG A 167 -11.24 -6.03 4.10
C ARG A 167 -11.47 -7.45 3.61
N ASN A 168 -12.72 -7.80 3.29
CA ASN A 168 -13.05 -9.15 2.82
C ASN A 168 -12.38 -9.46 1.47
N PHE A 169 -12.38 -8.49 0.55
CA PHE A 169 -11.68 -8.62 -0.73
C PHE A 169 -10.20 -8.95 -0.51
N TRP A 170 -9.47 -8.15 0.28
CA TRP A 170 -8.04 -8.37 0.48
C TRP A 170 -7.70 -9.59 1.33
N ALA A 171 -8.48 -9.88 2.37
CA ALA A 171 -8.29 -11.07 3.19
C ALA A 171 -8.46 -12.37 2.38
N THR A 172 -9.35 -12.38 1.39
CA THR A 172 -9.55 -13.55 0.51
C THR A 172 -8.55 -13.60 -0.65
N THR A 173 -7.94 -12.47 -0.98
CA THR A 173 -7.01 -12.36 -2.12
C THR A 173 -5.56 -12.65 -1.71
N LEU A 174 -5.17 -12.30 -0.49
CA LEU A 174 -3.78 -12.35 -0.04
C LEU A 174 -3.61 -13.24 1.19
N ASN A 175 -2.64 -14.16 1.10
CA ASN A 175 -2.11 -14.86 2.26
C ASN A 175 -0.73 -14.32 2.62
N ILE A 176 -0.44 -14.26 3.91
CA ILE A 176 0.78 -13.67 4.46
C ILE A 176 1.27 -14.44 5.68
N VAL A 177 2.49 -14.15 6.11
CA VAL A 177 2.99 -14.60 7.41
C VAL A 177 2.43 -13.67 8.50
N PRO A 178 1.67 -14.20 9.47
CA PRO A 178 0.96 -13.36 10.43
C PRO A 178 1.90 -12.71 11.45
N THR A 179 1.62 -11.45 11.80
CA THR A 179 2.23 -10.71 12.91
C THR A 179 1.50 -10.99 14.23
N GLN A 180 2.13 -10.73 15.38
CA GLN A 180 1.42 -10.74 16.66
C GLN A 180 0.74 -9.40 16.92
N GLN A 181 1.49 -8.33 16.71
CA GLN A 181 1.08 -6.97 17.02
C GLN A 181 1.80 -5.98 16.12
N ILE A 182 1.15 -4.84 15.84
CA ILE A 182 1.74 -3.70 15.15
C ILE A 182 1.72 -2.52 16.09
N ASP A 183 2.88 -1.94 16.35
CA ASP A 183 3.02 -0.69 17.08
C ASP A 183 3.13 0.49 16.11
N VAL A 184 2.35 1.54 16.37
CA VAL A 184 2.33 2.78 15.60
C VAL A 184 2.83 3.92 16.49
N PRO A 185 4.10 4.33 16.37
CA PRO A 185 4.67 5.39 17.20
C PRO A 185 4.02 6.75 16.91
N LEU A 186 3.58 7.46 17.95
CA LEU A 186 2.97 8.79 17.81
C LEU A 186 4.00 9.88 17.45
N GLY A 187 5.28 9.65 17.79
CA GLY A 187 6.40 10.45 17.29
C GLY A 187 6.90 10.02 15.90
N GLY A 188 6.25 9.03 15.28
CA GLY A 188 6.66 8.42 14.03
C GLY A 188 6.21 9.19 12.78
N ILE A 189 6.65 8.71 11.62
CA ILE A 189 6.36 9.34 10.32
C ILE A 189 4.89 9.29 9.97
N CYS A 190 4.21 8.18 10.26
CA CYS A 190 2.76 8.07 10.04
C CYS A 190 2.00 9.21 10.70
N ASN A 191 2.25 9.52 11.99
CA ASN A 191 1.56 10.62 12.67
C ASN A 191 1.85 11.98 12.01
N ARG A 192 3.11 12.24 11.63
CA ARG A 192 3.48 13.50 10.96
C ARG A 192 2.79 13.68 9.61
N GLU A 193 2.73 12.62 8.80
CA GLU A 193 2.07 12.65 7.49
C GLU A 193 0.56 12.80 7.64
N VAL A 194 -0.06 12.05 8.56
CA VAL A 194 -1.50 12.18 8.88
C VAL A 194 -1.84 13.59 9.32
N LYS A 195 -1.04 14.19 10.21
CA LYS A 195 -1.20 15.59 10.62
C LYS A 195 -1.05 16.58 9.48
N SER A 196 -0.03 16.39 8.63
CA SER A 196 0.21 17.26 7.48
C SER A 196 -0.93 17.23 6.47
N ILE A 197 -1.57 16.08 6.29
CA ILE A 197 -2.60 15.87 5.26
C ILE A 197 -3.99 16.25 5.77
N SER A 198 -4.34 15.78 6.97
CA SER A 198 -5.69 15.92 7.52
C SER A 198 -5.84 17.08 8.50
N GLY A 199 -4.73 17.59 9.05
CA GLY A 199 -4.74 18.56 10.14
C GLY A 199 -4.92 17.95 11.53
N PHE A 200 -5.12 16.64 11.64
CA PHE A 200 -5.36 15.92 12.90
C PHE A 200 -4.17 15.06 13.32
N ASP A 201 -3.94 14.95 14.62
CA ASP A 201 -3.02 13.98 15.21
C ASP A 201 -3.72 12.61 15.39
N LEU A 202 -2.95 11.52 15.43
CA LEU A 202 -3.49 10.16 15.63
C LEU A 202 -4.19 9.92 16.98
N LEU A 203 -4.17 10.90 17.89
CA LEU A 203 -4.89 10.84 19.16
C LEU A 203 -6.20 11.63 19.15
N ASP A 204 -6.42 12.45 18.13
CA ASP A 204 -7.64 13.25 18.03
C ASP A 204 -8.84 12.31 17.90
N PHE A 205 -9.92 12.56 18.64
CA PHE A 205 -11.12 11.71 18.67
C PHE A 205 -10.89 10.28 19.20
N LEU A 206 -9.72 9.98 19.76
CA LEU A 206 -9.51 8.79 20.56
C LEU A 206 -9.92 9.03 22.00
N GLU A 207 -10.86 8.23 22.47
CA GLU A 207 -11.09 8.06 23.90
C GLU A 207 -10.01 7.12 24.45
N TYR A 208 -9.32 7.52 25.53
CA TYR A 208 -8.37 6.68 26.27
C TYR A 208 -8.25 7.16 27.72
N ASP A 209 -7.93 6.24 28.64
CA ASP A 209 -7.82 6.56 30.07
C ASP A 209 -6.44 7.16 30.41
N THR A 210 -6.45 8.41 30.89
CA THR A 210 -5.25 9.14 31.31
C THR A 210 -4.92 8.97 32.80
N THR A 211 -5.82 8.38 33.58
CA THR A 211 -5.76 8.35 35.05
C THR A 211 -5.01 7.15 35.62
N ILE A 212 -4.79 6.10 34.83
CA ILE A 212 -4.07 4.88 35.25
C ILE A 212 -2.60 4.98 34.84
N SER A 213 -1.83 5.71 35.63
CA SER A 213 -0.38 5.61 35.60
C SER A 213 0.04 4.16 35.95
N ALA A 214 0.59 3.44 34.97
CA ALA A 214 1.48 2.29 35.13
C ALA A 214 0.92 0.87 35.40
N ARG A 215 -0.38 0.55 35.21
CA ARG A 215 -0.82 -0.87 35.21
C ARG A 215 -1.85 -1.20 34.14
N ALA A 216 -1.38 -1.98 33.17
CA ALA A 216 -2.11 -2.63 32.07
C ALA A 216 -2.88 -1.65 31.17
N ALA A 217 -2.56 -1.65 29.88
CA ALA A 217 -3.38 -1.03 28.85
C ALA A 217 -4.82 -1.51 29.02
N VAL A 218 -5.69 -0.64 29.53
CA VAL A 218 -7.12 -0.91 29.55
C VAL A 218 -7.62 -0.51 28.17
N PRO A 219 -8.28 -1.42 27.43
CA PRO A 219 -8.80 -1.13 26.10
C PRO A 219 -10.04 -0.25 26.24
N VAL A 220 -9.83 1.04 26.45
CA VAL A 220 -10.86 2.05 26.23
C VAL A 220 -10.39 2.79 25.00
N THR A 221 -10.76 2.29 23.84
CA THR A 221 -10.77 3.07 22.60
C THR A 221 -12.11 2.83 21.94
N ASN A 222 -12.62 3.81 21.21
CA ASN A 222 -13.68 3.62 20.21
C ASN A 222 -13.25 2.71 19.03
N MET A 223 -12.06 2.08 19.13
CA MET A 223 -11.43 1.22 18.12
C MET A 223 -11.38 -0.26 18.54
N ASN A 224 -12.33 -0.77 19.33
CA ASN A 224 -12.44 -2.16 19.82
C ASN A 224 -11.35 -2.57 20.85
N ASN A 225 -11.50 -3.77 21.41
CA ASN A 225 -10.71 -4.29 22.53
C ASN A 225 -9.26 -4.68 22.18
N ASP A 226 -8.92 -4.80 20.89
CA ASP A 226 -7.60 -5.23 20.43
C ASP A 226 -6.65 -4.06 20.13
N VAL A 227 -7.06 -2.83 20.46
CA VAL A 227 -6.28 -1.61 20.25
C VAL A 227 -6.00 -0.93 21.58
N ASN A 228 -4.74 -0.61 21.81
CA ASN A 228 -4.24 -0.07 23.07
C ASN A 228 -3.39 1.18 22.83
N VAL A 229 -3.58 2.21 23.65
CA VAL A 229 -2.68 3.37 23.69
C VAL A 229 -1.61 3.11 24.74
N ASN A 230 -0.35 3.03 24.32
CA ASN A 230 0.77 2.82 25.21
C ASN A 230 1.23 4.14 25.81
N MET A 231 1.38 4.15 27.13
CA MET A 231 1.81 5.32 27.90
C MET A 231 3.26 5.15 28.37
N GLU A 232 4.07 6.19 28.19
CA GLU A 232 5.44 6.27 28.70
C GLU A 232 5.61 7.60 29.45
N GLY A 233 6.02 7.56 30.71
CA GLY A 233 6.17 8.80 31.52
C GLY A 233 4.87 9.59 31.69
N GLY A 234 3.70 8.92 31.64
CA GLY A 234 2.39 9.56 31.72
C GLY A 234 1.94 10.26 30.43
N GLN A 235 2.67 10.08 29.33
CA GLN A 235 2.30 10.60 28.01
C GLN A 235 2.05 9.45 27.02
N PRO A 236 1.08 9.59 26.10
CA PRO A 236 0.85 8.60 25.06
C PRO A 236 2.05 8.57 24.10
N LYS A 237 2.56 7.36 23.84
CA LYS A 237 3.78 7.13 23.06
C LYS A 237 3.51 6.45 21.73
N SER A 238 2.63 5.47 21.72
CA SER A 238 2.28 4.67 20.55
C SER A 238 0.88 4.08 20.66
N ILE A 239 0.34 3.62 19.54
CA ILE A 239 -0.90 2.84 19.48
C ILE A 239 -0.54 1.43 19.02
N THR A 240 -0.88 0.42 19.80
CA THR A 240 -0.65 -0.99 19.47
C THR A 240 -1.93 -1.66 19.01
N TYR A 241 -1.82 -2.39 17.90
CA TYR A 241 -2.88 -3.18 17.29
C TYR A 241 -2.53 -4.67 17.41
N GLY A 242 -3.28 -5.40 18.24
CA GLY A 242 -3.12 -6.85 18.37
C GLY A 242 -3.73 -7.61 17.19
N ASN A 243 -3.22 -8.80 16.91
CA ASN A 243 -3.74 -9.74 15.92
C ASN A 243 -3.98 -9.12 14.52
N THR A 244 -3.15 -8.15 14.15
CA THR A 244 -3.32 -7.32 12.95
C THR A 244 -2.04 -7.31 12.15
N ASP A 245 -2.15 -7.57 10.85
CA ASP A 245 -1.02 -7.66 9.92
C ASP A 245 -0.78 -6.38 9.11
N LEU A 246 -1.84 -5.57 8.96
CA LEU A 246 -1.78 -4.28 8.28
C LEU A 246 -2.80 -3.34 8.91
N VAL A 247 -2.33 -2.18 9.38
CA VAL A 247 -3.15 -1.08 9.89
C VAL A 247 -3.34 -0.05 8.80
N ILE A 248 -4.57 0.36 8.56
CA ILE A 248 -4.91 1.42 7.62
C ILE A 248 -5.68 2.51 8.32
N ILE A 249 -5.06 3.68 8.41
CA ILE A 249 -5.63 4.88 9.03
C ILE A 249 -6.47 5.60 7.96
N VAL A 250 -7.76 5.75 8.21
CA VAL A 250 -8.69 6.40 7.29
C VAL A 250 -8.83 7.87 7.65
N LEU A 251 -8.43 8.74 6.72
CA LEU A 251 -8.27 10.16 6.96
C LEU A 251 -9.53 10.97 6.62
N PRO A 252 -9.92 11.93 7.48
CA PRO A 252 -10.91 12.94 7.16
C PRO A 252 -10.26 14.01 6.27
N VAL A 253 -10.50 13.92 4.96
CA VAL A 253 -9.80 14.75 3.96
C VAL A 253 -10.73 15.69 3.19
N GLU A 254 -12.02 15.72 3.51
CA GLU A 254 -13.00 16.58 2.85
C GLU A 254 -12.72 18.06 3.14
N GLY A 255 -12.66 18.88 2.08
CA GLY A 255 -12.28 20.29 2.19
C GLY A 255 -10.77 20.54 2.19
N THR A 256 -9.93 19.50 2.14
CA THR A 256 -8.48 19.65 1.90
C THR A 256 -8.18 19.91 0.42
N VAL A 257 -6.92 20.24 0.11
CA VAL A 257 -6.45 20.35 -1.28
C VAL A 257 -6.63 19.04 -2.07
N TYR A 258 -6.64 17.89 -1.40
CA TYR A 258 -6.78 16.58 -2.04
C TYR A 258 -8.24 16.19 -2.30
N CYS A 259 -9.18 16.73 -1.52
CA CYS A 259 -10.62 16.57 -1.71
C CYS A 259 -11.33 17.94 -1.57
N PRO A 260 -11.19 18.84 -2.56
CA PRO A 260 -11.77 20.17 -2.48
C PRO A 260 -13.30 20.10 -2.44
N ALA A 261 -13.92 20.94 -1.60
CA ALA A 261 -15.38 20.98 -1.42
C ALA A 261 -16.14 21.56 -2.64
N SER A 262 -15.44 22.14 -3.63
CA SER A 262 -16.06 22.86 -4.74
C SER A 262 -16.53 21.95 -5.87
N ASN A 263 -17.81 22.06 -6.21
CA ASN A 263 -18.44 21.50 -7.41
C ASN A 263 -18.13 22.34 -8.66
N GLY A 264 -16.86 22.57 -8.96
CA GLY A 264 -16.50 23.07 -10.29
C GLY A 264 -16.97 22.05 -11.33
N LEU A 265 -17.79 22.48 -12.30
CA LEU A 265 -18.37 21.62 -13.34
C LEU A 265 -17.32 20.89 -14.22
N ASP A 266 -16.04 21.25 -14.10
CA ASP A 266 -14.92 20.71 -14.88
C ASP A 266 -13.80 20.06 -14.03
N GLN A 267 -13.98 19.89 -12.71
CA GLN A 267 -12.97 19.22 -11.87
C GLN A 267 -13.22 17.71 -11.78
N LEU A 268 -12.26 16.92 -12.26
CA LEU A 268 -12.13 15.50 -11.93
C LEU A 268 -12.10 15.34 -10.43
N LYS A 269 -12.98 14.49 -9.91
CA LYS A 269 -13.07 14.22 -8.49
C LYS A 269 -12.22 13.00 -8.17
N THR A 270 -11.06 13.22 -7.53
CA THR A 270 -10.30 12.17 -6.87
C THR A 270 -11.24 11.41 -5.94
N LEU A 271 -11.35 10.09 -6.10
CA LEU A 271 -12.21 9.30 -5.22
C LEU A 271 -11.49 8.93 -3.93
N ALA A 272 -10.21 8.56 -4.05
CA ALA A 272 -9.37 8.21 -2.93
C ALA A 272 -7.89 8.38 -3.29
N PHE A 273 -7.06 8.39 -2.26
CA PHE A 273 -5.62 8.25 -2.37
C PHE A 273 -5.12 7.37 -1.23
N ALA A 274 -3.99 6.70 -1.43
CA ALA A 274 -3.35 5.98 -0.34
C ALA A 274 -1.84 5.80 -0.51
N THR A 275 -1.16 5.54 0.61
CA THR A 275 0.26 5.17 0.66
C THR A 275 0.55 4.47 1.99
N ASN A 276 1.61 3.66 2.03
CA ASN A 276 2.17 3.21 3.30
C ASN A 276 3.01 4.31 3.97
N CYS A 277 3.28 4.17 5.27
CA CYS A 277 4.11 5.10 6.05
C CYS A 277 5.04 4.37 7.04
N GLN A 278 4.83 3.06 7.24
CA GLN A 278 5.64 2.21 8.11
C GLN A 278 5.89 0.84 7.47
N HIS A 279 7.11 0.35 7.68
CA HIS A 279 7.53 -1.00 7.30
C HIS A 279 8.06 -1.75 8.51
N ASP A 280 8.06 -3.08 8.42
CA ASP A 280 8.77 -3.90 9.38
C ASP A 280 10.27 -4.04 9.05
N GLN A 281 10.99 -4.82 9.84
CA GLN A 281 12.42 -5.10 9.68
C GLN A 281 12.77 -5.88 8.39
N LEU A 282 11.77 -6.33 7.64
CA LEU A 282 11.90 -7.07 6.39
C LEU A 282 11.21 -6.36 5.24
N ASP A 283 11.08 -5.04 5.34
CA ASP A 283 10.61 -4.19 4.26
C ASP A 283 9.14 -4.42 3.86
N ARG A 284 8.36 -5.16 4.67
CA ARG A 284 6.94 -5.35 4.41
C ARG A 284 6.15 -4.18 5.02
N PRO A 285 5.22 -3.56 4.26
CA PRO A 285 4.37 -2.51 4.80
C PRO A 285 3.50 -3.02 5.95
N THR A 286 3.46 -2.28 7.05
CA THR A 286 2.66 -2.62 8.25
C THR A 286 1.64 -1.56 8.61
N VAL A 287 1.89 -0.31 8.21
CA VAL A 287 0.95 0.79 8.40
C VAL A 287 0.89 1.64 7.13
N GLY A 288 -0.32 2.00 6.74
CA GLY A 288 -0.56 3.04 5.76
C GLY A 288 -1.76 3.88 6.12
N TYR A 289 -2.04 4.85 5.26
CA TYR A 289 -3.21 5.70 5.38
C TYR A 289 -3.88 5.88 4.04
N THR A 290 -5.17 6.19 4.09
CA THR A 290 -5.97 6.47 2.92
C THR A 290 -6.90 7.65 3.19
N GLY A 291 -6.98 8.58 2.24
CA GLY A 291 -8.03 9.59 2.20
C GLY A 291 -9.10 9.15 1.20
N ILE A 292 -10.36 9.27 1.58
CA ILE A 292 -11.50 8.98 0.69
C ILE A 292 -12.36 10.24 0.62
N CYS A 293 -12.52 10.79 -0.58
CA CYS A 293 -13.28 12.02 -0.79
C CYS A 293 -14.79 11.72 -0.79
N PHE A 294 -15.59 12.58 -0.16
CA PHE A 294 -17.04 12.42 -0.05
C PHE A 294 -17.76 13.03 -1.24
N GLY A 295 -17.24 14.12 -1.79
CA GLY A 295 -17.85 14.82 -2.94
C GLY A 295 -18.19 13.97 -4.18
N PRO A 296 -17.39 12.97 -4.61
CA PRO A 296 -17.74 12.05 -5.70
C PRO A 296 -18.61 10.85 -5.27
N MET A 297 -18.88 10.70 -3.97
CA MET A 297 -19.57 9.54 -3.42
C MET A 297 -20.99 9.91 -3.02
N ASP A 298 -21.98 9.28 -3.67
CA ASP A 298 -23.36 9.28 -3.21
C ASP A 298 -23.59 8.06 -2.29
N PRO A 299 -23.67 8.23 -0.96
CA PRO A 299 -23.86 7.12 -0.03
C PRO A 299 -25.26 6.50 -0.12
N SER A 300 -26.21 7.12 -0.84
CA SER A 300 -27.55 6.56 -1.07
C SER A 300 -27.61 5.63 -2.28
N ASP A 301 -26.72 5.80 -3.26
CA ASP A 301 -26.59 4.87 -4.40
C ASP A 301 -25.94 3.56 -3.95
N ARG A 302 -26.78 2.52 -3.85
CA ARG A 302 -26.42 1.15 -3.47
C ARG A 302 -26.43 0.18 -4.65
N THR A 303 -26.46 0.68 -5.89
CA THR A 303 -26.40 -0.20 -7.06
C THR A 303 -25.10 -1.01 -7.07
N SER A 304 -25.18 -2.27 -7.48
CA SER A 304 -24.01 -3.16 -7.55
C SER A 304 -22.90 -2.58 -8.42
N LYS A 305 -23.26 -1.90 -9.52
CA LYS A 305 -22.32 -1.25 -10.44
C LYS A 305 -21.55 -0.12 -9.76
N THR A 306 -22.26 0.80 -9.09
CA THR A 306 -21.61 1.92 -8.40
C THR A 306 -20.79 1.43 -7.21
N HIS A 307 -21.30 0.47 -6.43
CA HIS A 307 -20.55 -0.12 -5.32
C HIS A 307 -19.28 -0.81 -5.82
N HIS A 308 -19.37 -1.62 -6.88
CA HIS A 308 -18.22 -2.29 -7.48
C HIS A 308 -17.17 -1.28 -7.96
N ARG A 309 -17.58 -0.23 -8.67
CA ARG A 309 -16.65 0.83 -9.11
C ARG A 309 -15.94 1.50 -7.93
N ARG A 310 -16.66 1.84 -6.86
CA ARG A 310 -16.04 2.43 -5.65
C ARG A 310 -15.07 1.46 -4.99
N LEU A 311 -15.48 0.20 -4.86
CA LEU A 311 -14.65 -0.84 -4.27
C LEU A 311 -13.37 -1.06 -5.06
N THR A 312 -13.44 -1.19 -6.40
CA THR A 312 -12.25 -1.43 -7.22
C THR A 312 -11.30 -0.24 -7.24
N THR A 313 -11.81 0.99 -7.26
CA THR A 313 -10.95 2.18 -7.17
C THR A 313 -10.27 2.28 -5.80
N VAL A 314 -10.99 2.11 -4.69
CA VAL A 314 -10.34 2.16 -3.36
C VAL A 314 -9.41 0.95 -3.17
N ALA A 315 -9.74 -0.21 -3.75
CA ALA A 315 -8.83 -1.35 -3.80
C ALA A 315 -7.55 -1.03 -4.57
N HIS A 316 -7.65 -0.33 -5.71
CA HIS A 316 -6.46 0.15 -6.43
C HIS A 316 -5.56 0.99 -5.52
N GLU A 317 -6.12 2.00 -4.84
CA GLU A 317 -5.32 2.82 -3.91
C GLU A 317 -4.66 1.97 -2.81
N PHE A 318 -5.36 0.96 -2.31
CA PHE A 318 -4.83 0.05 -1.30
C PHE A 318 -3.62 -0.76 -1.76
N THR A 319 -3.48 -0.99 -3.06
CA THR A 319 -2.26 -1.63 -3.58
C THR A 319 -1.03 -0.80 -3.27
N HIS A 320 -1.14 0.54 -3.21
CA HIS A 320 -0.05 1.41 -2.77
C HIS A 320 0.25 1.24 -1.27
N ILE A 321 -0.73 0.96 -0.43
CA ILE A 321 -0.44 0.60 0.97
C ILE A 321 0.32 -0.74 1.02
N LEU A 322 -0.05 -1.70 0.17
CA LEU A 322 0.54 -3.03 0.10
C LEU A 322 1.94 -3.09 -0.55
N GLY A 323 2.53 -1.93 -0.90
CA GLY A 323 3.89 -1.86 -1.43
C GLY A 323 3.98 -1.85 -2.96
N MET A 324 2.86 -1.66 -3.67
CA MET A 324 2.87 -1.35 -5.10
C MET A 324 3.18 0.14 -5.33
N ASN A 325 4.36 0.57 -4.86
CA ASN A 325 4.91 1.89 -5.15
C ASN A 325 6.29 1.74 -5.76
N SER A 326 6.62 2.68 -6.64
CA SER A 326 7.94 2.75 -7.27
C SER A 326 9.11 2.76 -6.28
N TYR A 327 8.96 3.38 -5.11
CA TYR A 327 9.98 3.41 -4.06
C TYR A 327 10.03 2.14 -3.19
N ASP A 328 9.02 1.27 -3.25
CA ASP A 328 8.97 0.01 -2.50
C ASP A 328 9.49 -1.18 -3.30
N LEU A 329 9.27 -1.18 -4.62
CA LEU A 329 9.67 -2.27 -5.49
C LEU A 329 11.16 -2.64 -5.40
N PRO A 330 12.12 -1.69 -5.30
CA PRO A 330 13.54 -2.04 -5.13
C PRO A 330 13.84 -2.86 -3.87
N TYR A 331 12.97 -2.82 -2.86
CA TYR A 331 13.14 -3.49 -1.58
C TYR A 331 12.45 -4.85 -1.52
N PHE A 332 11.88 -5.35 -2.62
CA PHE A 332 11.21 -6.63 -2.65
C PHE A 332 12.14 -7.79 -2.29
N TYR A 333 11.60 -8.77 -1.56
CA TYR A 333 12.29 -9.98 -1.17
C TYR A 333 11.92 -11.15 -2.09
N ASN A 334 12.86 -12.09 -2.22
CA ASN A 334 12.58 -13.37 -2.83
C ASN A 334 12.02 -14.32 -1.75
N PRO A 335 10.76 -14.78 -1.87
CA PRO A 335 10.15 -15.59 -0.83
C PRO A 335 10.82 -16.96 -0.65
N LYS A 336 11.51 -17.47 -1.69
CA LYS A 336 12.19 -18.79 -1.63
C LYS A 336 13.56 -18.71 -0.98
N THR A 337 14.29 -17.62 -1.19
CA THR A 337 15.66 -17.46 -0.68
C THR A 337 15.73 -16.59 0.57
N GLY A 338 14.65 -15.86 0.89
CA GLY A 338 14.60 -14.91 2.00
C GLY A 338 15.55 -13.73 1.86
N LYS A 339 16.16 -13.54 0.70
CA LYS A 339 17.09 -12.45 0.42
C LYS A 339 16.40 -11.33 -0.37
N PRO A 340 16.89 -10.08 -0.24
CA PRO A 340 16.51 -9.02 -1.16
C PRO A 340 16.69 -9.43 -2.62
N ARG A 341 15.72 -9.13 -3.49
CA ARG A 341 15.85 -9.36 -4.94
C ARG A 341 16.85 -8.41 -5.56
N THR A 342 16.82 -7.16 -5.12
CA THR A 342 17.84 -6.17 -5.46
C THR A 342 18.98 -6.23 -4.46
N ALA A 343 20.22 -6.32 -4.95
CA ALA A 343 21.40 -6.23 -4.10
C ALA A 343 21.40 -4.92 -3.31
N ARG A 344 21.87 -4.97 -2.06
CA ARG A 344 21.88 -3.82 -1.15
C ARG A 344 23.28 -3.50 -0.69
N ASP A 345 23.53 -2.22 -0.42
CA ASP A 345 24.77 -1.75 0.17
C ASP A 345 24.86 -2.06 1.68
N GLN A 346 25.95 -1.64 2.31
CA GLN A 346 26.17 -1.79 3.77
C GLN A 346 25.14 -1.05 4.64
N TYR A 347 24.36 -0.14 4.05
CA TYR A 347 23.27 0.60 4.72
C TYR A 347 21.90 0.01 4.39
N ASN A 348 21.86 -1.20 3.82
CA ASN A 348 20.65 -1.90 3.41
C ASN A 348 19.87 -1.15 2.30
N LYS A 349 20.58 -0.42 1.42
CA LYS A 349 19.96 0.37 0.34
C LYS A 349 20.21 -0.24 -1.05
N PRO A 350 19.19 -0.27 -1.91
CA PRO A 350 19.36 -0.56 -3.33
C PRO A 350 20.28 0.44 -4.04
N PRO A 351 20.92 0.05 -5.15
CA PRO A 351 21.68 0.97 -5.98
C PRO A 351 20.79 2.06 -6.56
N GLN A 352 21.38 3.25 -6.75
CA GLN A 352 20.70 4.35 -7.43
C GLN A 352 21.17 4.45 -8.88
N GLU A 353 20.22 4.63 -9.80
CA GLU A 353 20.51 4.83 -11.22
C GLU A 353 19.70 5.97 -11.81
N ASN A 354 20.26 6.60 -12.85
CA ASN A 354 19.60 7.65 -13.61
C ASN A 354 18.70 7.06 -14.71
N VAL A 355 17.42 6.82 -14.38
CA VAL A 355 16.47 6.12 -15.26
C VAL A 355 15.55 7.10 -16.00
N LEU A 356 15.07 6.69 -17.17
CA LEU A 356 14.03 7.42 -17.89
C LEU A 356 12.66 7.06 -17.32
N CYS A 357 12.01 8.06 -16.74
CA CYS A 357 10.74 7.91 -16.06
C CYS A 357 9.58 7.98 -17.06
N VAL A 358 8.39 7.54 -16.62
CA VAL A 358 7.19 7.50 -17.50
C VAL A 358 6.77 8.90 -17.99
N ASN A 359 7.15 9.95 -17.26
CA ASN A 359 6.94 11.36 -17.65
C ASN A 359 7.97 11.88 -18.66
N GLY A 360 8.86 11.03 -19.18
CA GLY A 360 9.90 11.40 -20.14
C GLY A 360 11.12 12.11 -19.55
N LYS A 361 11.14 12.38 -18.24
CA LYS A 361 12.30 12.97 -17.56
C LYS A 361 13.23 11.88 -17.02
N ARG A 362 14.53 12.18 -16.99
CA ARG A 362 15.50 11.32 -16.32
C ARG A 362 15.62 11.70 -14.86
N GLN A 363 15.53 10.72 -13.97
CA GLN A 363 15.70 10.92 -12.53
C GLN A 363 16.62 9.85 -11.93
N THR A 364 17.39 10.25 -10.94
CA THR A 364 18.19 9.30 -10.13
C THR A 364 17.28 8.69 -9.08
N VAL A 365 16.97 7.41 -9.22
CA VAL A 365 16.07 6.67 -8.33
C VAL A 365 16.74 5.40 -7.83
N GLU A 366 16.27 4.88 -6.71
CA GLU A 366 16.60 3.51 -6.29
C GLU A 366 16.01 2.54 -7.30
N GLN A 367 16.88 1.75 -7.93
CA GLN A 367 16.49 0.90 -9.04
C GLN A 367 16.28 -0.52 -8.55
N ALA A 368 15.13 -1.09 -8.87
CA ALA A 368 14.89 -2.51 -8.65
C ALA A 368 15.68 -3.35 -9.65
N SER A 369 16.06 -4.56 -9.26
CA SER A 369 16.66 -5.54 -10.16
C SER A 369 15.73 -5.88 -11.34
N SER A 370 16.32 -6.31 -12.46
CA SER A 370 15.60 -6.64 -13.69
C SER A 370 14.71 -7.90 -13.60
N ASP A 371 14.89 -8.71 -12.56
CA ASP A 371 14.00 -9.82 -12.19
C ASP A 371 12.84 -9.39 -11.28
N THR A 372 12.85 -8.14 -10.80
CA THR A 372 11.73 -7.54 -10.04
C THR A 372 10.87 -6.66 -10.94
N ILE A 373 11.48 -5.73 -11.68
CA ILE A 373 10.79 -4.82 -12.59
C ILE A 373 11.43 -4.89 -13.97
N MET A 374 10.61 -4.90 -15.02
CA MET A 374 11.07 -4.78 -16.40
C MET A 374 10.42 -3.57 -17.07
N ARG A 375 11.22 -2.78 -17.78
CA ARG A 375 10.71 -1.75 -18.66
C ARG A 375 10.06 -2.40 -19.87
N VAL A 376 8.85 -1.97 -20.19
CA VAL A 376 8.13 -2.34 -21.41
C VAL A 376 7.76 -1.08 -22.19
N THR A 377 7.55 -1.26 -23.50
CA THR A 377 6.98 -0.22 -24.34
C THR A 377 5.59 -0.69 -24.76
N THR A 378 4.55 0.09 -24.47
CA THR A 378 3.18 -0.26 -24.84
C THR A 378 3.02 -0.21 -26.37
N ALA A 379 1.93 -0.78 -26.89
CA ALA A 379 1.64 -0.75 -28.34
C ALA A 379 1.56 0.68 -28.90
N ASN A 380 1.20 1.65 -28.05
CA ASN A 380 1.11 3.07 -28.39
C ASN A 380 2.42 3.85 -28.16
N GLY A 381 3.53 3.15 -27.87
CA GLY A 381 4.87 3.74 -27.76
C GLY A 381 5.19 4.32 -26.38
N TYR A 382 4.33 4.13 -25.38
CA TYR A 382 4.58 4.63 -24.02
C TYR A 382 5.54 3.72 -23.27
N ILE A 383 6.35 4.33 -22.41
CA ILE A 383 7.19 3.57 -21.49
C ILE A 383 6.36 3.22 -20.27
N ALA A 384 6.30 1.93 -19.97
CA ALA A 384 5.72 1.41 -18.75
C ALA A 384 6.72 0.46 -18.07
N TYR A 385 6.39 0.06 -16.86
CA TYR A 385 7.20 -0.85 -16.07
C TYR A 385 6.28 -1.91 -15.47
N GLU A 386 6.65 -3.16 -15.65
CA GLU A 386 5.90 -4.32 -15.18
C GLU A 386 6.66 -5.01 -14.05
N VAL A 387 5.92 -5.49 -13.05
CA VAL A 387 6.48 -6.38 -12.02
C VAL A 387 6.63 -7.76 -12.64
N VAL A 388 7.86 -8.28 -12.67
CA VAL A 388 8.21 -9.50 -13.43
C VAL A 388 8.78 -10.63 -12.56
N THR A 389 8.44 -10.61 -11.27
CA THR A 389 8.80 -11.70 -10.35
C THR A 389 8.28 -13.04 -10.85
N GLU A 390 8.90 -14.14 -10.40
CA GLU A 390 8.53 -15.49 -10.85
C GLU A 390 7.06 -15.79 -10.58
N THR A 391 6.54 -15.39 -9.42
CA THR A 391 5.14 -15.59 -9.05
C THR A 391 4.20 -14.79 -9.96
N VAL A 392 4.50 -13.52 -10.23
CA VAL A 392 3.67 -12.68 -11.11
C VAL A 392 3.66 -13.23 -12.53
N ARG A 393 4.82 -13.61 -13.07
CA ARG A 393 4.91 -14.26 -14.39
C ARG A 393 4.14 -15.58 -14.45
N GLN A 394 4.15 -16.36 -13.37
CA GLN A 394 3.41 -17.62 -13.31
C GLN A 394 1.90 -17.37 -13.31
N VAL A 395 1.41 -16.41 -12.54
CA VAL A 395 -0.02 -16.06 -12.48
C VAL A 395 -0.47 -15.46 -13.81
N ALA A 396 0.28 -14.53 -14.40
CA ALA A 396 -0.11 -13.85 -15.64
C ALA A 396 -0.16 -14.76 -16.88
N ARG A 397 0.49 -15.93 -16.82
CA ARG A 397 0.44 -16.95 -17.89
C ARG A 397 -0.78 -17.87 -17.80
N ASN A 398 -1.40 -17.96 -16.63
CA ASN A 398 -2.56 -18.79 -16.36
C ASN A 398 -3.85 -17.97 -16.52
#